data_AF-A0A7S4UBM4-F1
#
_entry.id   AF-A0A7S4UBM4-F1
#
_cell.length_a   1.000
_cell.length_b   1.000
_cell.length_c   1.000
_cell.angle_alpha   90.00
_cell.angle_beta   90.00
_cell.angle_gamma   90.00
#
_symmetry.space_group_name_H-M   'P 1'
#
loop_
_entity.id
_entity.type
_entity.pdbx_description
1 polymer ?
#
loop_
_entity_poly.entity_id
_entity_poly.type
_entity_poly.pdbx_seq_one_letter_code
_entity_poly.pdbx_strand_id
1 'polypeptide(L)'
;TGRPAARPPAKRPPMALGMARRCPHRSPWRRLASGLACLAGARMFAGVPRLQPAGGAFARAVCPRPKRALPARSTSGKPEALSRSDSAEEPQIQTHDVRFRGVSVQVADGELLRSALLRRRLSPHNGNSKLINCRGLGTCGTCAVAVSGPVEPTSWTAMERFRLQFPPHRPPQSQRLRLACQCRVHGNLELRKFEGFWGEDADMSEEPAVEFRTYLGMLEFIIDSGDLSPSRPEPPAPGRKK
;
A
#
# COMPACT_ATOMS: atom_id res chain seq x y z
N THR A 1 6.19 64.00 -35.19
CA THR A 1 6.84 64.56 -33.99
C THR A 1 5.80 64.71 -32.89
N GLY A 2 5.50 63.64 -32.16
CA GLY A 2 4.44 63.59 -31.16
C GLY A 2 5.00 63.42 -29.74
N ARG A 3 4.75 64.39 -28.86
CA ARG A 3 5.00 64.30 -27.41
C ARG A 3 4.06 63.24 -26.80
N PRO A 4 4.53 62.32 -25.95
CA PRO A 4 3.62 61.47 -25.18
C PRO A 4 3.01 62.22 -24.00
N ALA A 5 1.70 62.07 -23.84
CA ALA A 5 0.88 62.66 -22.78
C ALA A 5 1.21 62.07 -21.40
N ALA A 6 1.23 62.94 -20.38
CA ALA A 6 1.48 62.60 -18.98
C ALA A 6 0.30 61.80 -18.38
N ARG A 7 0.63 60.72 -17.64
CA ARG A 7 -0.33 59.92 -16.87
C ARG A 7 -0.83 60.67 -15.63
N PRO A 8 -2.11 60.56 -15.25
CA PRO A 8 -2.62 61.11 -14.00
C PRO A 8 -2.20 60.27 -12.76
N PRO A 9 -2.09 60.89 -11.57
CA PRO A 9 -1.62 60.21 -10.36
C PRO A 9 -2.66 59.23 -9.77
N ALA A 10 -2.16 58.09 -9.31
CA ALA A 10 -2.93 57.03 -8.67
C ALA A 10 -3.48 57.45 -7.29
N LYS A 11 -4.77 57.20 -7.06
CA LYS A 11 -5.44 57.41 -5.78
C LYS A 11 -4.93 56.39 -4.74
N ARG A 12 -4.48 56.88 -3.58
CA ARG A 12 -4.11 56.05 -2.42
C ARG A 12 -5.38 55.47 -1.75
N PRO A 13 -5.40 54.19 -1.35
CA PRO A 13 -6.49 53.65 -0.54
C PRO A 13 -6.35 54.11 0.93
N PRO A 14 -7.47 54.21 1.68
CA PRO A 14 -7.46 54.65 3.07
C PRO A 14 -6.91 53.58 4.02
N MET A 15 -6.18 54.06 5.03
CA MET A 15 -5.67 53.32 6.19
C MET A 15 -6.84 52.80 7.03
N ALA A 16 -6.97 51.48 7.15
CA ALA A 16 -7.84 50.84 8.12
C ALA A 16 -7.03 50.51 9.39
N LEU A 17 -7.53 51.02 10.51
CA LEU A 17 -7.02 50.87 11.86
C LEU A 17 -6.86 49.39 12.27
N GLY A 18 -5.80 49.14 13.04
CA GLY A 18 -5.54 47.85 13.66
C GLY A 18 -6.56 47.48 14.73
N MET A 19 -6.84 46.18 14.82
CA MET A 19 -7.24 45.52 16.06
C MET A 19 -6.38 44.29 16.27
N ALA A 20 -5.78 44.24 17.45
CA ALA A 20 -4.87 43.21 17.90
C ALA A 20 -5.61 41.92 18.28
N ARG A 21 -5.01 40.79 17.87
CA ARG A 21 -4.79 39.54 18.61
C ARG A 21 -6.02 38.85 19.23
N ARG A 22 -6.19 37.57 18.87
CA ARG A 22 -6.20 36.43 19.81
C ARG A 22 -6.06 35.09 19.07
N CYS A 23 -4.94 34.42 19.29
CA CYS A 23 -4.78 32.99 19.05
C CYS A 23 -5.44 32.20 20.19
N PRO A 24 -6.05 31.03 19.92
CA PRO A 24 -6.23 30.01 20.95
C PRO A 24 -5.45 28.75 20.57
N HIS A 25 -4.21 28.67 21.04
CA HIS A 25 -3.57 27.39 21.37
C HIS A 25 -3.39 27.39 22.89
N ARG A 26 -4.14 26.57 23.62
CA ARG A 26 -3.73 26.03 24.94
C ARG A 26 -4.68 24.93 25.41
N SER A 27 -4.11 23.73 25.38
CA SER A 27 -4.39 22.55 26.21
C SER A 27 -4.75 22.85 27.67
N PRO A 28 -5.65 22.07 28.30
CA PRO A 28 -5.78 22.02 29.75
C PRO A 28 -5.05 20.79 30.32
N TRP A 29 -3.82 21.00 30.81
CA TRP A 29 -3.22 20.18 31.86
C TRP A 29 -3.25 20.98 33.17
N ARG A 30 -4.13 20.62 34.11
CA ARG A 30 -4.03 20.87 35.57
C ARG A 30 -4.91 19.81 36.25
N ARG A 31 -4.29 18.81 36.88
CA ARG A 31 -4.00 18.74 38.33
C ARG A 31 -5.25 18.89 39.19
N LEU A 32 -5.78 17.76 39.64
CA LEU A 32 -6.40 17.62 40.96
C LEU A 32 -5.68 16.48 41.68
N ALA A 33 -4.94 16.86 42.72
CA ALA A 33 -4.50 16.00 43.79
C ALA A 33 -5.48 16.20 44.95
N SER A 34 -5.98 15.11 45.54
CA SER A 34 -6.27 14.91 46.98
C SER A 34 -7.20 13.71 47.14
N GLY A 35 -6.78 12.73 47.94
CA GLY A 35 -7.59 11.56 48.26
C GLY A 35 -6.77 10.43 48.87
N LEU A 36 -6.19 10.67 50.05
CA LEU A 36 -5.66 9.62 50.92
C LEU A 36 -6.84 8.75 51.42
N ALA A 37 -6.74 7.44 51.24
CA ALA A 37 -7.32 6.47 52.17
C ALA A 37 -6.45 5.21 52.15
N CYS A 38 -5.63 5.08 53.20
CA CYS A 38 -5.00 3.83 53.60
C CYS A 38 -6.07 2.81 53.97
N LEU A 39 -5.99 1.59 53.44
CA LEU A 39 -6.27 0.38 54.22
C LEU A 39 -5.29 -0.72 53.81
N ALA A 40 -4.62 -1.24 54.84
CA ALA A 40 -3.62 -2.29 54.79
C ALA A 40 -4.23 -3.65 54.45
N GLY A 41 -3.46 -4.51 53.78
CA GLY A 41 -3.86 -5.89 53.49
C GLY A 41 -2.70 -6.74 53.00
N ALA A 42 -1.93 -7.24 53.97
CA ALA A 42 -1.12 -8.46 54.00
C ALA A 42 -0.48 -9.06 52.72
N ARG A 43 0.85 -9.20 52.82
CA ARG A 43 1.74 -10.14 52.15
C ARG A 43 1.14 -11.55 51.94
N MET A 44 1.41 -12.16 50.79
CA MET A 44 2.10 -13.46 50.73
C MET A 44 2.85 -13.59 49.39
N PHE A 45 4.17 -13.74 49.50
CA PHE A 45 5.10 -14.14 48.46
C PHE A 45 4.85 -15.61 48.10
N ALA A 46 4.67 -15.93 46.82
CA ALA A 46 4.75 -17.30 46.34
C ALA A 46 5.56 -17.36 45.02
N GLY A 47 6.81 -17.82 45.17
CA GLY A 47 7.55 -18.68 44.25
C GLY A 47 7.57 -18.32 42.76
N VAL A 48 8.62 -17.61 42.33
CA VAL A 48 9.13 -17.71 40.96
C VAL A 48 10.13 -18.86 40.92
N PRO A 49 9.87 -19.99 40.23
CA PRO A 49 10.90 -20.99 40.01
C PRO A 49 11.91 -20.47 38.99
N ARG A 50 13.14 -20.31 39.49
CA ARG A 50 14.36 -19.99 38.77
C ARG A 50 14.70 -21.16 37.82
N LEU A 51 14.49 -20.99 36.52
CA LEU A 51 14.98 -21.95 35.52
C LEU A 51 16.52 -21.96 35.54
N GLN A 52 17.09 -23.12 35.84
CA GLN A 52 18.52 -23.39 35.71
C GLN A 52 18.86 -23.64 34.23
N PRO A 53 20.05 -23.22 33.74
CA PRO A 53 20.53 -23.63 32.43
C PRO A 53 21.09 -25.05 32.54
N ALA A 54 20.39 -26.03 31.96
CA ALA A 54 20.95 -27.35 31.74
C ALA A 54 22.02 -27.25 30.63
N GLY A 55 23.29 -27.36 31.02
CA GLY A 55 24.38 -27.64 30.11
C GLY A 55 24.18 -29.00 29.47
N GLY A 56 23.99 -29.02 28.15
CA GLY A 56 23.93 -30.23 27.34
C GLY A 56 24.92 -30.11 26.20
N ALA A 57 25.96 -30.94 26.23
CA ALA A 57 26.98 -31.03 25.22
C ALA A 57 26.36 -31.35 23.84
N PHE A 58 26.61 -30.50 22.85
CA PHE A 58 26.34 -30.81 21.44
C PHE A 58 27.37 -31.84 20.96
N ALA A 59 27.07 -33.13 21.15
CA ALA A 59 27.75 -34.20 20.42
C ALA A 59 27.33 -34.10 18.94
N ARG A 60 28.30 -33.74 18.08
CA ARG A 60 28.16 -33.81 16.62
C ARG A 60 28.00 -35.26 16.19
N ALA A 61 26.76 -35.71 16.02
CA ALA A 61 26.46 -36.94 15.28
C ALA A 61 26.70 -36.67 13.78
N VAL A 62 27.87 -37.10 13.29
CA VAL A 62 28.16 -37.17 11.86
C VAL A 62 27.41 -38.36 11.29
N CYS A 63 26.27 -38.13 10.63
CA CYS A 63 25.63 -39.16 9.82
C CYS A 63 26.54 -39.52 8.63
N PRO A 64 26.90 -40.81 8.42
CA PRO A 64 27.65 -41.20 7.23
C PRO A 64 26.78 -41.02 5.98
N ARG A 65 27.29 -40.25 5.00
CA ARG A 65 26.67 -40.07 3.68
C ARG A 65 26.59 -41.43 2.96
N PRO A 66 25.40 -41.88 2.52
CA PRO A 66 25.33 -43.01 1.60
C PRO A 66 25.87 -42.58 0.23
N LYS A 67 26.86 -43.32 -0.29
CA LYS A 67 27.35 -43.18 -1.67
C LYS A 67 26.24 -43.60 -2.63
N ARG A 68 25.45 -42.64 -3.11
CA ARG A 68 24.47 -42.87 -4.18
C ARG A 68 25.25 -42.97 -5.49
N ALA A 69 25.39 -44.20 -5.99
CA ALA A 69 25.90 -44.46 -7.33
C ALA A 69 24.95 -43.84 -8.37
N LEU A 70 25.51 -43.05 -9.29
CA LEU A 70 24.80 -42.53 -10.45
C LEU A 70 24.68 -43.66 -11.49
N PRO A 71 23.49 -44.04 -11.96
CA PRO A 71 23.38 -44.92 -13.12
C PRO A 71 23.79 -44.16 -14.39
N ALA A 72 24.60 -44.83 -15.21
CA ALA A 72 24.99 -44.38 -16.54
C ALA A 72 23.75 -44.22 -17.42
N ARG A 73 23.55 -43.02 -17.96
CA ARG A 73 22.51 -42.71 -18.92
C ARG A 73 22.99 -43.18 -20.29
N SER A 74 22.49 -44.32 -20.76
CA SER A 74 22.72 -44.77 -22.13
C SER A 74 21.96 -43.86 -23.10
N THR A 75 22.63 -43.59 -24.22
CA THR A 75 22.15 -42.80 -25.34
C THR A 75 21.10 -43.54 -26.15
N SER A 76 20.45 -42.80 -27.05
CA SER A 76 19.64 -43.22 -28.20
C SER A 76 18.11 -43.06 -28.07
N GLY A 77 17.67 -41.81 -28.26
CA GLY A 77 16.33 -41.48 -28.75
C GLY A 77 16.47 -40.45 -29.87
N LYS A 78 16.08 -40.82 -31.09
CA LYS A 78 15.90 -39.92 -32.24
C LYS A 78 14.99 -38.75 -31.83
N PRO A 79 15.23 -37.50 -32.27
CA PRO A 79 14.21 -36.48 -32.18
C PRO A 79 13.15 -36.79 -33.25
N GLU A 80 12.07 -37.46 -32.85
CA GLU A 80 10.86 -37.51 -33.66
C GLU A 80 10.26 -36.10 -33.65
N ALA A 81 10.14 -35.54 -34.85
CA ALA A 81 9.53 -34.25 -35.08
C ALA A 81 8.05 -34.33 -34.69
N LEU A 82 7.72 -33.89 -33.48
CA LEU A 82 6.35 -33.59 -33.09
C LEU A 82 5.90 -32.34 -33.86
N SER A 83 5.09 -32.65 -34.87
CA SER A 83 4.30 -31.74 -35.67
C SER A 83 3.57 -30.71 -34.80
N ARG A 84 3.84 -29.44 -35.12
CA ARG A 84 2.95 -28.30 -34.91
C ARG A 84 1.50 -28.71 -35.22
N SER A 85 0.59 -28.48 -34.28
CA SER A 85 -0.82 -28.08 -34.47
C SER A 85 -1.50 -28.06 -33.10
N ASP A 86 -1.30 -27.00 -32.33
CA ASP A 86 -2.36 -26.56 -31.42
C ASP A 86 -2.51 -25.07 -31.67
N SER A 87 -3.65 -24.74 -32.30
CA SER A 87 -4.15 -23.38 -32.38
C SER A 87 -4.18 -22.84 -30.96
N ALA A 88 -3.25 -21.93 -30.64
CA ALA A 88 -3.23 -21.25 -29.36
C ALA A 88 -4.53 -20.45 -29.26
N GLU A 89 -5.54 -21.04 -28.64
CA GLU A 89 -6.75 -20.35 -28.21
C GLU A 89 -6.26 -19.24 -27.29
N GLU A 90 -6.36 -17.99 -27.73
CA GLU A 90 -5.96 -16.85 -26.93
C GLU A 90 -6.73 -16.93 -25.61
N PRO A 91 -6.05 -17.02 -24.45
CA PRO A 91 -6.74 -17.16 -23.19
C PRO A 91 -7.65 -15.95 -23.00
N GLN A 92 -8.96 -16.18 -22.95
CA GLN A 92 -9.94 -15.13 -22.69
C GLN A 92 -9.72 -14.60 -21.28
N ILE A 93 -9.07 -13.44 -21.16
CA ILE A 93 -8.78 -12.81 -19.86
C ILE A 93 -10.09 -12.21 -19.34
N GLN A 94 -10.64 -12.80 -18.28
CA GLN A 94 -11.77 -12.20 -17.56
C GLN A 94 -11.36 -10.85 -16.98
N THR A 95 -12.24 -9.84 -17.09
CA THR A 95 -12.01 -8.49 -16.54
C THR A 95 -13.15 -8.02 -15.66
N HIS A 96 -12.82 -7.10 -14.75
CA HIS A 96 -13.71 -6.55 -13.72
C HIS A 96 -13.65 -5.01 -13.72
N ASP A 97 -14.74 -4.35 -13.35
CA ASP A 97 -14.79 -2.89 -13.18
C ASP A 97 -14.31 -2.51 -11.77
N VAL A 98 -13.26 -1.69 -11.70
CA VAL A 98 -12.74 -1.13 -10.45
C VAL A 98 -12.94 0.39 -10.45
N ARG A 99 -13.78 0.87 -9.53
CA ARG A 99 -14.04 2.30 -9.32
C ARG A 99 -13.12 2.87 -8.24
N PHE A 100 -12.31 3.86 -8.60
CA PHE A 100 -11.37 4.52 -7.70
C PHE A 100 -11.20 6.01 -8.05
N ARG A 101 -11.23 6.89 -7.03
CA ARG A 101 -11.09 8.36 -7.19
C ARG A 101 -11.99 8.96 -8.28
N GLY A 102 -13.22 8.45 -8.38
CA GLY A 102 -14.22 8.92 -9.34
C GLY A 102 -14.10 8.36 -10.76
N VAL A 103 -13.12 7.50 -11.04
CA VAL A 103 -12.89 6.88 -12.35
C VAL A 103 -13.10 5.37 -12.26
N SER A 104 -13.69 4.78 -13.30
CA SER A 104 -13.80 3.32 -13.48
C SER A 104 -12.72 2.82 -14.44
N VAL A 105 -12.11 1.68 -14.11
CA VAL A 105 -11.07 1.06 -14.93
C VAL A 105 -11.24 -0.46 -15.00
N GLN A 106 -10.95 -1.04 -16.17
CA GLN A 106 -11.05 -2.49 -16.38
C GLN A 106 -9.80 -3.20 -15.88
N VAL A 107 -9.93 -4.10 -14.89
CA VAL A 107 -8.84 -4.87 -14.27
C VAL A 107 -8.96 -6.34 -14.59
N ALA A 108 -7.85 -7.03 -14.89
CA ALA A 108 -7.90 -8.47 -15.15
C ALA A 108 -8.17 -9.25 -13.86
N ASP A 109 -8.90 -10.36 -13.97
CA ASP A 109 -9.06 -11.29 -12.85
C ASP A 109 -7.70 -11.77 -12.34
N GLY A 110 -7.56 -11.83 -11.02
CA GLY A 110 -6.33 -12.21 -10.34
C GLY A 110 -5.24 -11.14 -10.32
N GLU A 111 -5.37 -10.00 -11.00
CA GLU A 111 -4.34 -8.95 -11.02
C GLU A 111 -4.15 -8.34 -9.61
N LEU A 112 -2.90 -8.08 -9.21
CA LEU A 112 -2.60 -7.45 -7.93
C LEU A 112 -3.11 -6.01 -7.93
N LEU A 113 -3.92 -5.64 -6.94
CA LEU A 113 -4.66 -4.38 -6.95
C LEU A 113 -3.75 -3.14 -7.03
N ARG A 114 -2.62 -3.12 -6.32
CA ARG A 114 -1.62 -2.05 -6.46
C ARG A 114 -1.12 -1.95 -7.90
N SER A 115 -0.68 -3.05 -8.48
CA SER A 115 -0.15 -3.09 -9.85
C SER A 115 -1.20 -2.65 -10.86
N ALA A 116 -2.43 -3.14 -10.70
CA ALA A 116 -3.55 -2.82 -11.55
C ALA A 116 -3.82 -1.32 -11.62
N LEU A 117 -3.87 -0.65 -10.47
CA LEU A 117 -4.05 0.80 -10.41
C LEU A 117 -2.87 1.53 -11.07
N LEU A 118 -1.63 1.15 -10.73
CA LEU A 118 -0.43 1.83 -11.23
C LEU A 118 -0.26 1.72 -12.74
N ARG A 119 -0.54 0.55 -13.34
CA ARG A 119 -0.54 0.36 -14.80
C ARG A 119 -1.52 1.30 -15.49
N ARG A 120 -2.67 1.54 -14.86
CA ARG A 120 -3.75 2.42 -15.32
C ARG A 120 -3.55 3.88 -14.89
N ARG A 121 -2.34 4.23 -14.49
CA ARG A 121 -1.94 5.60 -14.11
C ARG A 121 -2.76 6.15 -12.95
N LEU A 122 -3.16 5.28 -12.03
CA LEU A 122 -3.80 5.64 -10.76
C LEU A 122 -2.89 5.20 -9.61
N SER A 123 -2.74 6.05 -8.59
CA SER A 123 -1.91 5.71 -7.43
C SER A 123 -2.78 5.43 -6.20
N PRO A 124 -2.58 4.31 -5.50
CA PRO A 124 -3.17 4.08 -4.18
C PRO A 124 -2.45 4.86 -3.06
N HIS A 125 -1.43 5.64 -3.41
CA HIS A 125 -0.60 6.42 -2.51
C HIS A 125 -0.98 7.91 -2.54
N ASN A 126 -0.81 8.61 -1.42
CA ASN A 126 -1.11 10.03 -1.28
C ASN A 126 0.17 10.87 -1.36
N GLY A 127 0.08 12.09 -1.91
CA GLY A 127 1.19 13.06 -1.91
C GLY A 127 2.57 12.45 -2.18
N ASN A 128 3.51 12.66 -1.25
CA ASN A 128 4.89 12.18 -1.35
C ASN A 128 5.05 10.65 -1.15
N SER A 129 4.04 9.94 -0.62
CA SER A 129 4.11 8.47 -0.52
C SER A 129 4.00 7.78 -1.89
N LYS A 130 3.62 8.52 -2.94
CA LYS A 130 3.76 8.09 -4.34
C LYS A 130 5.21 7.79 -4.72
N LEU A 131 6.16 8.55 -4.17
CA LEU A 131 7.59 8.35 -4.34
C LEU A 131 8.16 7.43 -3.25
N ILE A 132 7.80 7.69 -1.99
CA ILE A 132 8.36 6.98 -0.83
C ILE A 132 7.39 5.86 -0.40
N ASN A 133 7.54 4.68 -1.01
CA ASN A 133 6.78 3.48 -0.67
C ASN A 133 7.61 2.20 -0.81
N CYS A 134 7.11 1.09 -0.24
CA CYS A 134 7.80 -0.21 -0.17
C CYS A 134 7.67 -1.10 -1.43
N ARG A 135 7.10 -0.59 -2.52
CA ARG A 135 7.02 -1.28 -3.82
C ARG A 135 6.31 -2.63 -3.84
N GLY A 136 5.51 -2.94 -2.82
CA GLY A 136 4.72 -4.17 -2.77
C GLY A 136 4.97 -5.02 -1.53
N LEU A 137 6.02 -4.75 -0.75
CA LEU A 137 6.41 -5.56 0.42
C LEU A 137 5.38 -5.64 1.56
N GLY A 138 4.36 -4.78 1.56
CA GLY A 138 3.37 -4.70 2.64
C GLY A 138 3.87 -4.02 3.92
N THR A 139 5.11 -3.51 3.95
CA THR A 139 5.75 -2.97 5.17
C THR A 139 5.50 -1.48 5.40
N CYS A 140 5.28 -0.67 4.35
CA CYS A 140 5.11 0.78 4.55
C CYS A 140 3.69 1.20 4.94
N GLY A 141 2.66 0.43 4.56
CA GLY A 141 1.24 0.76 4.80
C GLY A 141 0.65 1.87 3.91
N THR A 142 1.46 2.56 3.08
CA THR A 142 1.00 3.76 2.35
C THR A 142 0.01 3.46 1.20
N CYS A 143 -0.15 2.18 0.82
CA CYS A 143 -1.17 1.72 -0.13
C CYS A 143 -2.47 1.27 0.55
N ALA A 144 -2.71 1.66 1.81
CA ALA A 144 -3.95 1.34 2.51
C ALA A 144 -5.16 2.00 1.82
N VAL A 145 -6.18 1.19 1.53
CA VAL A 145 -7.46 1.58 0.92
C VAL A 145 -8.59 0.81 1.58
N ALA A 146 -9.78 1.40 1.70
CA ALA A 146 -10.98 0.62 1.98
C ALA A 146 -11.46 -0.04 0.68
N VAL A 147 -11.81 -1.32 0.77
CA VAL A 147 -12.20 -2.16 -0.36
C VAL A 147 -13.63 -2.62 -0.14
N SER A 148 -14.49 -2.38 -1.13
CA SER A 148 -15.84 -2.92 -1.19
C SER A 148 -15.97 -3.78 -2.45
N GLY A 149 -16.08 -5.09 -2.26
CA GLY A 149 -16.11 -6.08 -3.35
C GLY A 149 -15.15 -7.25 -3.09
N PRO A 150 -15.15 -8.27 -3.97
CA PRO A 150 -14.39 -9.50 -3.76
C PRO A 150 -12.91 -9.35 -4.13
N VAL A 151 -12.05 -9.57 -3.13
CA VAL A 151 -10.60 -9.65 -3.29
C VAL A 151 -10.07 -10.91 -2.63
N GLU A 152 -8.95 -11.42 -3.13
CA GLU A 152 -8.23 -12.52 -2.53
C GLU A 152 -6.85 -12.04 -2.01
N PRO A 153 -6.45 -12.36 -0.77
CA PRO A 153 -7.22 -13.06 0.26
C PRO A 153 -8.42 -12.27 0.77
N THR A 154 -9.52 -12.97 1.09
CA THR A 154 -10.75 -12.34 1.64
C THR A 154 -10.54 -11.69 3.01
N SER A 155 -9.59 -12.19 3.80
CA SER A 155 -9.22 -11.65 5.12
C SER A 155 -7.79 -11.12 5.14
N TRP A 156 -7.42 -10.41 6.22
CA TRP A 156 -6.07 -9.89 6.37
C TRP A 156 -5.00 -10.97 6.36
N THR A 157 -4.01 -10.78 5.49
CA THR A 157 -2.74 -11.52 5.56
C THR A 157 -2.02 -11.24 6.88
N ALA A 158 -1.03 -12.07 7.22
CA ALA A 158 -0.19 -11.83 8.40
C ALA A 158 0.51 -10.45 8.34
N MET A 159 0.95 -10.05 7.14
CA MET A 159 1.60 -8.76 6.92
C MET A 159 0.62 -7.59 7.11
N GLU A 160 -0.60 -7.70 6.57
CA GLU A 160 -1.66 -6.71 6.78
C GLU A 160 -2.01 -6.58 8.26
N ARG A 161 -2.18 -7.71 8.96
CA ARG A 161 -2.44 -7.74 10.40
C ARG A 161 -1.36 -7.00 11.17
N PHE A 162 -0.09 -7.26 10.90
CA PHE A 162 1.00 -6.56 11.57
C PHE A 162 0.99 -5.07 11.25
N ARG A 163 0.94 -4.71 9.95
CA ARG A 163 1.16 -3.34 9.51
C ARG A 163 0.00 -2.40 9.82
N LEU A 164 -1.25 -2.84 9.67
CA LEU A 164 -2.45 -2.02 9.89
C LEU A 164 -2.83 -1.88 11.37
N GLN A 165 -2.12 -2.59 12.27
CA GLN A 165 -2.19 -2.39 13.72
C GLN A 165 -1.05 -1.52 14.25
N PHE A 166 -0.09 -1.16 13.40
CA PHE A 166 1.05 -0.31 13.76
C PHE A 166 0.78 1.17 13.37
N PRO A 167 1.22 2.15 14.18
CA PRO A 167 1.06 3.56 13.87
C PRO A 167 1.47 3.95 12.42
N PRO A 168 0.80 4.94 11.82
CA PRO A 168 -0.29 5.75 12.39
C PRO A 168 -1.67 5.05 12.35
N HIS A 169 -1.78 3.85 11.80
CA HIS A 169 -3.05 3.11 11.78
C HIS A 169 -3.41 2.60 13.16
N ARG A 170 -4.70 2.66 13.49
CA ARG A 170 -5.25 2.14 14.73
C ARG A 170 -6.68 1.63 14.54
N PRO A 171 -7.08 0.58 15.27
CA PRO A 171 -8.49 0.22 15.38
C PRO A 171 -9.31 1.37 15.99
N PRO A 172 -10.61 1.48 15.68
CA PRO A 172 -11.37 0.63 14.75
C PRO A 172 -11.18 1.02 13.27
N GLN A 173 -10.65 2.21 13.00
CA GLN A 173 -10.55 2.79 11.66
C GLN A 173 -9.72 1.93 10.69
N SER A 174 -8.68 1.27 11.19
CA SER A 174 -7.85 0.41 10.35
C SER A 174 -8.54 -0.88 9.92
N GLN A 175 -9.55 -1.38 10.64
CA GLN A 175 -10.21 -2.68 10.38
C GLN A 175 -10.88 -2.77 9.00
N ARG A 176 -11.32 -1.63 8.46
CA ARG A 176 -11.91 -1.54 7.11
C ARG A 176 -10.88 -1.43 5.99
N LEU A 177 -9.60 -1.28 6.33
CA LEU A 177 -8.53 -1.07 5.35
C LEU A 177 -7.93 -2.39 4.90
N ARG A 178 -7.49 -2.42 3.64
CA ARG A 178 -6.65 -3.45 3.06
C ARG A 178 -5.42 -2.79 2.46
N LEU A 179 -4.31 -3.52 2.38
CA LEU A 179 -3.14 -3.07 1.63
C LEU A 179 -3.34 -3.47 0.16
N ALA A 180 -3.42 -2.49 -0.74
CA ALA A 180 -3.62 -2.78 -2.17
C ALA A 180 -2.54 -3.70 -2.76
N CYS A 181 -1.33 -3.71 -2.20
CA CYS A 181 -0.26 -4.61 -2.62
C CYS A 181 -0.36 -6.04 -2.08
N GLN A 182 -1.40 -6.37 -1.32
CA GLN A 182 -1.63 -7.70 -0.74
C GLN A 182 -2.99 -8.28 -1.17
N CYS A 183 -3.69 -7.61 -2.10
CA CYS A 183 -5.02 -8.00 -2.57
C CYS A 183 -5.00 -8.23 -4.08
N ARG A 184 -5.58 -9.34 -4.53
CA ARG A 184 -5.87 -9.65 -5.93
C ARG A 184 -7.35 -9.41 -6.23
N VAL A 185 -7.65 -8.91 -7.43
CA VAL A 185 -9.01 -8.59 -7.86
C VAL A 185 -9.73 -9.86 -8.35
N HIS A 186 -10.92 -10.15 -7.81
CA HIS A 186 -11.74 -11.29 -8.24
C HIS A 186 -13.21 -10.92 -8.49
N GLY A 187 -13.45 -9.65 -8.84
CA GLY A 187 -14.77 -9.11 -9.16
C GLY A 187 -14.75 -7.59 -9.15
N ASN A 188 -15.93 -6.99 -9.35
CA ASN A 188 -16.06 -5.54 -9.38
C ASN A 188 -15.79 -4.93 -8.00
N LEU A 189 -15.01 -3.84 -7.96
CA LEU A 189 -14.58 -3.21 -6.71
C LEU A 189 -14.95 -1.72 -6.67
N GLU A 190 -15.35 -1.25 -5.50
CA GLU A 190 -15.33 0.17 -5.13
C GLU A 190 -14.21 0.41 -4.10
N LEU A 191 -13.31 1.34 -4.42
CA LEU A 191 -12.13 1.63 -3.62
C LEU A 191 -12.17 3.06 -3.08
N ARG A 192 -11.84 3.21 -1.80
CA ARG A 192 -11.76 4.51 -1.12
C ARG A 192 -10.39 4.71 -0.50
N LYS A 193 -9.76 5.84 -0.81
CA LYS A 193 -8.52 6.30 -0.19
C LYS A 193 -8.82 7.42 0.79
N PHE A 194 -8.31 7.32 2.01
CA PHE A 194 -8.43 8.36 3.02
C PHE A 194 -7.25 9.33 2.98
N GLU A 195 -7.42 10.47 3.63
CA GLU A 195 -6.37 11.48 3.83
C GLU A 195 -5.23 10.98 4.73
N GLY A 196 -4.19 11.81 4.85
CA GLY A 196 -2.97 11.47 5.57
C GLY A 196 -1.93 10.81 4.67
N PHE A 197 -0.69 10.73 5.15
CA PHE A 197 0.40 10.18 4.35
C PHE A 197 0.24 8.66 4.13
N TRP A 198 -0.35 7.96 5.09
CA TRP A 198 -0.66 6.54 5.05
C TRP A 198 -2.11 6.22 4.68
N GLY A 199 -3.02 7.20 4.74
CA GLY A 199 -4.46 6.94 4.64
C GLY A 199 -5.08 6.64 6.01
N GLU A 200 -4.52 7.24 7.07
CA GLU A 200 -4.88 7.03 8.47
C GLU A 200 -6.05 7.89 8.96
N ASP A 201 -6.37 8.95 8.23
CA ASP A 201 -7.39 9.91 8.63
C ASP A 201 -8.81 9.38 8.37
N ALA A 202 -9.80 10.06 8.93
CA ALA A 202 -11.21 9.67 8.79
C ALA A 202 -11.78 10.06 7.43
N ASP A 203 -11.31 11.20 6.90
CA ASP A 203 -11.85 11.85 5.70
C ASP A 203 -11.29 11.25 4.42
N MET A 204 -12.11 11.24 3.37
CA MET A 204 -11.70 10.74 2.07
C MET A 204 -10.75 11.72 1.39
N SER A 205 -9.68 11.19 0.79
CA SER A 205 -8.74 11.99 0.01
C SER A 205 -9.45 12.66 -1.16
N GLU A 206 -9.43 13.99 -1.18
CA GLU A 206 -9.94 14.81 -2.28
C GLU A 206 -9.00 14.87 -3.49
N GLU A 207 -7.81 14.26 -3.41
CA GLU A 207 -6.91 14.20 -4.56
C GLU A 207 -7.60 13.56 -5.78
N PRO A 208 -7.69 14.26 -6.93
CA PRO A 208 -8.34 13.73 -8.11
C PRO A 208 -7.59 12.53 -8.68
N ALA A 209 -8.27 11.77 -9.55
CA ALA A 209 -7.64 10.80 -10.43
C ALA A 209 -6.81 11.51 -11.51
N VAL A 210 -5.68 12.11 -11.10
CA VAL A 210 -4.67 12.61 -12.03
C VAL A 210 -3.85 11.46 -12.56
N GLU A 211 -3.51 11.55 -13.85
CA GLU A 211 -2.66 10.60 -14.54
C GLU A 211 -1.29 10.47 -13.84
N PHE A 212 -1.12 9.42 -13.05
CA PHE A 212 0.10 9.11 -12.33
C PHE A 212 1.09 8.36 -13.21
N ARG A 213 2.36 8.77 -13.17
CA ARG A 213 3.47 8.02 -13.78
C ARG A 213 4.37 7.49 -12.68
N THR A 214 4.74 6.21 -12.80
CA THR A 214 5.65 5.58 -11.84
C THR A 214 7.03 6.20 -11.92
N TYR A 215 7.68 6.40 -10.77
CA TYR A 215 8.99 7.07 -10.72
C TYR A 215 10.11 6.17 -11.24
N LEU A 216 9.99 4.84 -11.09
CA LEU A 216 11.01 3.88 -11.51
C LEU A 216 10.58 3.04 -12.73
N GLY A 217 9.54 3.47 -13.47
CA GLY A 217 9.04 2.75 -14.63
C GLY A 217 8.62 1.32 -14.27
N MET A 218 9.17 0.34 -14.98
CA MET A 218 8.88 -1.09 -14.76
C MET A 218 9.45 -1.64 -13.44
N LEU A 219 10.48 -1.00 -12.87
CA LEU A 219 11.07 -1.43 -11.60
C LEU A 219 10.08 -1.27 -10.42
N GLU A 220 9.02 -0.46 -10.60
CA GLU A 220 7.96 -0.25 -9.62
C GLU A 220 7.21 -1.55 -9.25
N PHE A 221 7.28 -2.56 -10.11
CA PHE A 221 6.53 -3.83 -10.03
C PHE A 221 7.42 -5.04 -9.71
N ILE A 222 8.73 -4.87 -9.50
CA ILE A 222 9.67 -6.01 -9.32
C ILE A 222 9.25 -6.94 -8.18
N ILE A 223 8.70 -6.38 -7.11
CA ILE A 223 8.33 -7.13 -5.90
C ILE A 223 6.94 -7.75 -6.04
N ASP A 224 6.13 -7.28 -6.99
CA ASP A 224 4.77 -7.75 -7.26
C ASP A 224 4.81 -9.08 -8.05
N SER A 225 5.57 -10.05 -7.53
CA SER A 225 5.77 -11.38 -8.11
C SER A 225 4.43 -12.09 -8.30
N GLY A 226 4.16 -12.53 -9.54
CA GLY A 226 2.93 -13.23 -9.93
C GLY A 226 2.03 -12.46 -10.89
N ASP A 227 2.38 -11.22 -11.24
CA ASP A 227 1.56 -10.31 -12.04
C ASP A 227 2.08 -10.09 -13.47
N LEU A 228 2.88 -11.02 -14.02
CA LEU A 228 3.49 -10.91 -15.35
C LEU A 228 2.52 -11.21 -16.51
N SER A 229 1.19 -11.18 -16.30
CA SER A 229 0.25 -11.17 -17.42
C SER A 229 0.14 -9.74 -17.98
N PRO A 230 0.35 -9.53 -19.29
CA PRO A 230 0.37 -8.21 -19.88
C PRO A 230 -1.06 -7.73 -20.17
N SER A 231 -1.71 -7.07 -19.21
CA SER A 231 -2.62 -6.00 -19.59
C SER A 231 -1.81 -4.70 -19.62
N ARG A 232 -1.17 -4.43 -20.77
CA ARG A 232 -0.62 -3.10 -21.04
C ARG A 232 -1.84 -2.25 -21.41
N PRO A 233 -2.35 -1.35 -20.55
CA PRO A 233 -3.34 -0.39 -21.03
C PRO A 233 -2.67 0.43 -22.14
N GLU A 234 -3.29 0.46 -23.31
CA GLU A 234 -2.85 1.37 -24.36
C GLU A 234 -2.82 2.79 -23.79
N PRO A 235 -1.74 3.55 -24.01
CA PRO A 235 -1.73 4.95 -23.63
C PRO A 235 -2.87 5.66 -24.38
N PRO A 236 -3.60 6.59 -23.73
CA PRO A 236 -4.59 7.40 -24.45
C PRO A 236 -3.89 8.08 -25.63
N ALA A 237 -4.50 7.98 -26.81
CA ALA A 237 -3.97 8.57 -28.04
C ALA A 237 -3.56 10.03 -27.78
N PRO A 238 -2.37 10.48 -28.22
CA PRO A 238 -1.96 11.86 -28.01
C PRO A 238 -3.01 12.78 -28.62
N GLY A 239 -3.68 13.55 -27.77
CA GLY A 239 -4.69 14.51 -28.20
C GLY A 239 -4.09 15.42 -29.27
N ARG A 240 -4.70 15.44 -30.46
CA ARG A 240 -4.38 16.42 -31.49
C ARG A 240 -4.59 17.80 -30.89
N LYS A 241 -3.50 18.54 -30.67
CA LYS A 241 -3.56 19.97 -30.41
C LYS A 241 -4.26 20.60 -31.61
N LYS A 242 -5.46 21.14 -31.39
CA LYS A 242 -6.14 22.02 -32.34
C LYS A 242 -5.59 23.43 -32.20
#